data_AF-A0A416ZA93-F1
#
_entry.id   AF-A0A416ZA93-F1
#
_cell.length_a   1.000
_cell.length_b   1.000
_cell.length_c   1.000
_cell.angle_alpha   90.00
_cell.angle_beta   90.00
_cell.angle_gamma   90.00
#
_symmetry.space_group_name_H-M   'P 1'
#
loop_
_entity.id
_entity.type
_entity.pdbx_description
1 polymer ?
#
loop_
_entity_poly.entity_id
_entity_poly.type
_entity_poly.pdbx_seq_one_letter_code
_entity_poly.pdbx_strand_id
1 'polypeptide(L)'
;MNVLLVEPNADPRAIEIDDSLASMQSLVGGLIEAVYPFSDPVALICNDEGKLTGLPQNRPLKHPETGEIYDTVCGPFFLCSAPPDSENFESLPDDLIEKYREIFALPKFVCTNCGEEFLRGELYPFSGELLCPDCLETKTVLCSHCGERIYRNDNAGDESAPLCQDCYDRHYTNCHSCGDIIRISQTYYACESDGNEYPFCYDCYTSRTSRKPIQDYYYKPEPLFRGDGDRYFGVELEVDGAGEDDGNAAEVMSIANGNGLENLYCKHDGSLDDGFEMVTHPMTLAYHQAEMPWEAILRKTVQMGYTSHQAGTCGLHVHVNRTAFGNTESTQDAAIARVLFFVEKFWDELLKFSRRTQGQLNQWAARYGYKDQPKEILDHAKSGRHAGRYTAVNLTNADTVEFRMFRGTLKYNTLIATLELLDCIIDAAIYLTDDDLKAMSWSSFVLGCTQPELMQYLKNAVYM
;
A
#
# COMPACT_ATOMS: atom_id res chain seq x y z
N MET A 1 -35.97 -11.21 54.20
CA MET A 1 -36.68 -10.00 53.75
C MET A 1 -36.60 -10.00 52.23
N ASN A 2 -37.76 -10.15 51.59
CA ASN A 2 -37.85 -10.12 50.14
C ASN A 2 -37.77 -8.67 49.66
N VAL A 3 -36.78 -8.33 48.85
CA VAL A 3 -36.54 -6.97 48.36
C VAL A 3 -36.33 -6.97 46.85
N LEU A 4 -36.60 -5.84 46.20
CA LEU A 4 -36.27 -5.64 44.80
C LEU A 4 -34.91 -4.95 44.68
N LEU A 5 -33.87 -5.68 44.27
CA LEU A 5 -32.56 -5.13 44.00
C LEU A 5 -32.50 -4.56 42.58
N VAL A 6 -31.95 -3.35 42.45
CA VAL A 6 -31.70 -2.67 41.18
C VAL A 6 -30.23 -2.33 41.07
N GLU A 7 -29.53 -3.01 40.18
CA GLU A 7 -28.10 -2.80 39.90
C GLU A 7 -27.91 -1.90 38.67
N PRO A 8 -26.81 -1.12 38.60
CA PRO A 8 -26.49 -0.34 37.41
C PRO A 8 -26.43 -1.21 36.15
N ASN A 9 -27.08 -0.78 35.07
CA ASN A 9 -27.15 -1.49 33.78
C ASN A 9 -27.71 -2.93 33.83
N ALA A 10 -28.45 -3.29 34.88
CA ALA A 10 -29.16 -4.56 34.97
C ALA A 10 -30.66 -4.34 35.18
N ASP A 11 -31.46 -5.36 34.85
CA ASP A 11 -32.88 -5.38 35.15
C ASP A 11 -33.12 -5.65 36.66
N PRO A 12 -34.19 -5.08 37.25
CA PRO A 12 -34.54 -5.31 38.65
C PRO A 12 -34.81 -6.79 38.96
N ARG A 13 -34.27 -7.29 40.08
CA ARG A 13 -34.46 -8.69 40.51
C ARG A 13 -34.90 -8.77 41.96
N ALA A 14 -35.87 -9.65 42.23
CA ALA A 14 -36.27 -9.96 43.61
C ALA A 14 -35.21 -10.86 44.26
N ILE A 15 -34.81 -10.53 45.49
CA ILE A 15 -33.86 -11.30 46.28
C ILE A 15 -34.30 -11.39 47.74
N GLU A 16 -33.90 -12.46 48.43
CA GLU A 16 -34.03 -12.57 49.88
C GLU A 16 -32.74 -12.11 50.57
N ILE A 17 -32.89 -11.20 51.53
CA ILE A 17 -31.80 -10.74 52.39
C ILE A 17 -32.13 -10.91 53.87
N ASP A 18 -31.12 -11.02 54.71
CA ASP A 18 -31.27 -10.95 56.17
C ASP A 18 -31.68 -9.52 56.59
N ASP A 19 -32.42 -9.39 57.70
CA ASP A 19 -32.96 -8.09 58.18
C ASP A 19 -31.92 -7.24 58.95
N SER A 20 -30.67 -7.71 59.05
CA SER A 20 -29.58 -6.95 59.66
C SER A 20 -29.08 -5.78 58.81
N LEU A 21 -28.67 -4.71 59.50
CA LEU A 21 -28.01 -3.54 58.90
C LEU A 21 -26.78 -3.92 58.07
N ALA A 22 -26.00 -4.92 58.53
CA ALA A 22 -24.81 -5.39 57.83
C ALA A 22 -25.16 -5.98 56.45
N SER A 23 -26.27 -6.72 56.35
CA SER A 23 -26.75 -7.26 55.07
C SER A 23 -27.13 -6.14 54.10
N MET A 24 -27.84 -5.12 54.57
CA MET A 24 -28.24 -3.97 53.75
C MET A 24 -27.02 -3.15 53.27
N GLN A 25 -26.07 -2.87 54.16
CA GLN A 25 -24.84 -2.14 53.84
C GLN A 25 -23.96 -2.89 52.83
N SER A 26 -23.85 -4.20 52.97
CA SER A 26 -23.14 -5.04 52.00
C SER A 26 -23.78 -4.99 50.61
N LEU A 27 -25.11 -4.86 50.53
CA LEU A 27 -25.84 -4.88 49.28
C LEU A 27 -25.69 -3.58 48.47
N VAL A 28 -25.69 -2.43 49.15
CA VAL A 28 -25.49 -1.11 48.51
C VAL A 28 -24.02 -0.68 48.47
N GLY A 29 -23.13 -1.40 49.17
CA GLY A 29 -21.68 -1.18 49.16
C GLY A 29 -21.21 -0.02 50.04
N GLY A 30 -21.85 0.24 51.19
CA GLY A 30 -21.49 1.34 52.07
C GLY A 30 -22.51 1.62 53.17
N LEU A 31 -22.44 2.81 53.78
CA LEU A 31 -23.49 3.29 54.68
C LEU A 31 -24.79 3.48 53.90
N ILE A 32 -25.92 3.15 54.53
CA ILE A 32 -27.24 3.21 53.87
C ILE A 32 -27.89 4.57 54.09
N GLU A 33 -28.56 5.06 53.06
CA GLU A 33 -29.52 6.15 53.10
C GLU A 33 -30.89 5.59 52.70
N ALA A 34 -31.95 5.98 53.42
CA ALA A 34 -33.32 5.63 53.09
C ALA A 34 -34.03 6.84 52.49
N VAL A 35 -34.48 6.71 51.23
CA VAL A 35 -35.22 7.74 50.50
C VAL A 35 -36.64 7.25 50.26
N TYR A 36 -37.62 8.16 50.31
CA TYR A 36 -39.04 7.86 50.16
C TYR A 36 -39.61 8.59 48.94
N PRO A 37 -39.21 8.23 47.71
CA PRO A 37 -39.61 8.95 46.50
C PRO A 37 -41.01 8.54 46.00
N PHE A 38 -41.71 7.65 46.70
CA PHE A 38 -42.95 7.01 46.24
C PHE A 38 -44.14 7.37 47.12
N SER A 39 -45.36 7.24 46.57
CA SER A 39 -46.60 7.38 47.35
C SER A 39 -46.98 6.11 48.14
N ASP A 40 -46.43 4.96 47.75
CA ASP A 40 -46.60 3.70 48.49
C ASP A 40 -45.71 3.71 49.75
N PRO A 41 -46.02 2.88 50.77
CA PRO A 41 -45.15 2.70 51.94
C PRO A 41 -43.90 1.89 51.59
N VAL A 42 -43.05 2.43 50.71
CA VAL A 42 -41.84 1.80 50.16
C VAL A 42 -40.66 2.73 50.36
N ALA A 43 -39.57 2.18 50.89
CA ALA A 43 -38.30 2.87 50.99
C ALA A 43 -37.36 2.40 49.88
N LEU A 44 -36.63 3.34 49.28
CA LEU A 44 -35.47 3.08 48.45
C LEU A 44 -34.22 3.19 49.34
N ILE A 45 -33.49 2.09 49.47
CA ILE A 45 -32.26 2.02 50.25
C ILE A 45 -31.06 2.03 49.31
N CYS A 46 -30.23 3.06 49.42
CA CYS A 46 -29.03 3.24 48.59
C CYS A 46 -27.80 3.58 49.42
N ASN A 47 -26.65 3.73 48.77
CA ASN A 47 -25.40 4.14 49.40
C ASN A 47 -25.40 5.66 49.65
N ASP A 48 -25.29 6.07 50.92
CA ASP A 48 -25.28 7.47 51.38
C ASP A 48 -24.15 8.31 50.72
N GLU A 49 -23.03 7.66 50.43
CA GLU A 49 -21.87 8.31 49.80
C GLU A 49 -21.72 7.94 48.32
N GLY A 50 -22.70 7.27 47.69
CA GLY A 50 -22.57 6.69 46.35
C GLY A 50 -22.19 7.71 45.28
N LYS A 51 -22.72 8.93 45.36
CA LYS A 51 -22.35 10.04 44.45
C LYS A 51 -20.94 10.58 44.73
N LEU A 52 -20.57 10.70 45.99
CA LEU A 52 -19.29 11.26 46.43
C LEU A 52 -18.12 10.32 46.13
N THR A 53 -18.38 9.01 46.22
CA THR A 53 -17.41 7.94 45.97
C THR A 53 -17.30 7.55 44.49
N GLY A 54 -18.12 8.16 43.61
CA GLY A 54 -18.06 7.93 42.17
C GLY A 54 -18.64 6.59 41.72
N LEU A 55 -19.61 6.03 42.45
CA LEU A 55 -20.34 4.85 41.99
C LEU A 55 -21.07 5.14 40.67
N PRO A 56 -21.21 4.14 39.79
CA PRO A 56 -21.90 4.31 38.50
C PRO A 56 -23.35 4.77 38.70
N GLN A 57 -23.80 5.72 37.87
CA GLN A 57 -25.21 6.14 37.85
C GLN A 57 -26.13 4.95 37.59
N ASN A 58 -27.24 4.89 38.32
CA ASN A 58 -28.19 3.79 38.25
C ASN A 58 -29.54 4.24 37.68
N ARG A 59 -30.48 4.70 38.50
CA ARG A 59 -31.80 5.16 38.05
C ARG A 59 -32.11 6.58 38.54
N PRO A 60 -32.77 7.40 37.70
CA PRO A 60 -33.23 8.71 38.11
C PRO A 60 -34.43 8.61 39.06
N LEU A 61 -34.48 9.46 40.07
CA LEU A 61 -35.66 9.69 40.90
C LEU A 61 -36.50 10.80 40.29
N LYS A 62 -37.80 10.53 40.14
CA LYS A 62 -38.75 11.42 39.50
C LYS A 62 -39.77 11.93 40.51
N HIS A 63 -40.16 13.19 40.40
CA HIS A 63 -41.21 13.75 41.23
C HIS A 63 -42.54 13.04 40.91
N PRO A 64 -43.29 12.52 41.90
CA PRO A 64 -44.50 11.73 41.66
C PRO A 64 -45.57 12.47 40.84
N GLU A 65 -45.69 13.78 41.00
CA GLU A 65 -46.75 14.57 40.36
C GLU A 65 -46.36 15.15 38.99
N THR A 66 -45.08 15.50 38.79
CA THR A 66 -44.63 16.20 37.57
C THR A 66 -43.86 15.29 36.62
N GLY A 67 -43.36 14.15 37.13
CA GLY A 67 -42.48 13.25 36.39
C GLY A 67 -41.07 13.81 36.15
N GLU A 68 -40.77 15.01 36.63
CA GLU A 68 -39.45 15.64 36.49
C GLU A 68 -38.40 14.92 37.32
N ILE A 69 -37.23 14.70 36.72
CA ILE A 69 -36.09 14.10 37.42
C ILE A 69 -35.53 15.14 38.39
N TYR A 70 -35.55 14.83 39.68
CA TYR A 70 -34.98 15.71 40.71
C TYR A 70 -33.65 15.19 41.26
N ASP A 71 -33.38 13.89 41.12
CA ASP A 71 -32.13 13.28 41.58
C ASP A 71 -31.78 12.01 40.79
N THR A 72 -30.59 11.45 40.97
CA THR A 72 -30.16 10.17 40.39
C THR A 72 -29.38 9.35 41.40
N VAL A 73 -29.78 8.10 41.60
CA VAL A 73 -29.10 7.16 42.49
C VAL A 73 -27.81 6.68 41.82
N CYS A 74 -26.69 6.66 42.55
CA CYS A 74 -25.41 6.10 42.11
C CYS A 74 -25.08 4.83 42.90
N GLY A 75 -24.78 3.74 42.19
CA GLY A 75 -24.55 2.42 42.76
C GLY A 75 -25.82 1.55 42.86
N PRO A 76 -25.69 0.31 43.36
CA PRO A 76 -26.84 -0.56 43.64
C PRO A 76 -27.78 0.05 44.69
N PHE A 77 -29.07 -0.15 44.52
CA PHE A 77 -30.08 0.16 45.54
C PHE A 77 -31.11 -0.95 45.60
N PHE A 78 -31.85 -1.04 46.69
CA PHE A 78 -32.98 -1.97 46.80
C PHE A 78 -34.22 -1.30 47.36
N LEU A 79 -35.37 -1.89 47.06
CA LEU A 79 -36.66 -1.46 47.58
C LEU A 79 -37.18 -2.43 48.64
N CYS A 80 -37.62 -1.89 49.77
CA CYS A 80 -38.27 -2.63 50.85
C CYS A 80 -39.55 -1.92 51.31
N SER A 81 -40.43 -2.66 51.99
CA SER A 81 -41.62 -2.09 52.61
C SER A 81 -41.23 -1.28 53.84
N ALA A 82 -41.82 -0.10 54.00
CA ALA A 82 -41.62 0.79 55.14
C ALA A 82 -42.97 1.36 55.61
N PRO A 83 -43.78 0.57 56.35
CA PRO A 83 -45.05 1.01 56.88
C PRO A 83 -44.88 2.18 57.88
N PRO A 84 -45.77 3.20 57.89
CA PRO A 84 -45.67 4.34 58.82
C PRO A 84 -45.74 3.97 60.31
N ASP A 85 -46.27 2.78 60.61
CA ASP A 85 -46.47 2.23 61.95
C ASP A 85 -45.43 1.17 62.34
N SER A 86 -44.39 0.96 61.52
CA SER A 86 -43.30 0.02 61.78
C SER A 86 -41.96 0.75 61.93
N GLU A 87 -41.14 0.34 62.91
CA GLU A 87 -39.78 0.84 63.08
C GLU A 87 -38.75 0.04 62.25
N ASN A 88 -39.19 -1.03 61.56
CA ASN A 88 -38.33 -1.92 60.80
C ASN A 88 -38.71 -1.92 59.32
N PHE A 89 -37.72 -2.16 58.45
CA PHE A 89 -37.98 -2.49 57.06
C PHE A 89 -38.54 -3.90 56.93
N GLU A 90 -39.53 -4.06 56.07
CA GLU A 90 -40.23 -5.33 55.87
C GLU A 90 -40.12 -5.81 54.42
N SER A 91 -40.45 -7.09 54.21
CA SER A 91 -40.49 -7.68 52.87
C SER A 91 -41.46 -6.90 51.98
N LEU A 92 -41.03 -6.61 50.76
CA LEU A 92 -41.86 -5.97 49.76
C LEU A 92 -42.96 -6.96 49.31
N PRO A 93 -44.26 -6.59 49.37
CA PRO A 93 -45.35 -7.39 48.81
C PRO A 93 -45.14 -7.72 47.33
N ASP A 94 -45.60 -8.89 46.89
CA ASP A 94 -45.40 -9.37 45.51
C ASP A 94 -45.98 -8.42 44.45
N ASP A 95 -47.11 -7.76 44.73
CA ASP A 95 -47.72 -6.77 43.84
C ASP A 95 -46.86 -5.50 43.68
N LEU A 96 -46.19 -5.08 44.76
CA LEU A 96 -45.24 -3.97 44.71
C LEU A 96 -43.91 -4.37 44.04
N ILE A 97 -43.45 -5.62 44.22
CA ILE A 97 -42.29 -6.15 43.47
C ILE A 97 -42.53 -6.07 41.97
N GLU A 98 -43.68 -6.56 41.49
CA GLU A 98 -43.99 -6.51 40.05
C GLU A 98 -44.14 -5.07 39.55
N LYS A 99 -44.86 -4.21 40.30
CA LYS A 99 -44.98 -2.78 39.98
C LYS A 99 -43.63 -2.10 39.80
N TYR A 100 -42.71 -2.26 40.76
CA TYR A 100 -41.42 -1.58 40.71
C TYR A 100 -40.42 -2.24 39.76
N ARG A 101 -40.58 -3.54 39.46
CA ARG A 101 -39.81 -4.19 38.40
C ARG A 101 -40.10 -3.54 37.05
N GLU A 102 -41.35 -3.24 36.74
CA GLU A 102 -41.72 -2.51 35.52
C GLU A 102 -41.21 -1.06 35.52
N ILE A 103 -41.33 -0.35 36.64
CA ILE A 103 -40.88 1.06 36.75
C ILE A 103 -39.38 1.21 36.54
N PHE A 104 -38.56 0.27 37.02
CA PHE A 104 -37.10 0.34 36.97
C PHE A 104 -36.45 -0.51 35.87
N ALA A 105 -37.25 -1.18 35.04
CA ALA A 105 -36.79 -1.91 33.86
C ALA A 105 -35.97 -1.01 32.92
N LEU A 106 -34.97 -1.58 32.25
CA LEU A 106 -34.20 -0.82 31.26
C LEU A 106 -35.03 -0.56 30.00
N PRO A 107 -34.88 0.61 29.35
CA PRO A 107 -35.56 0.89 28.10
C PRO A 107 -35.03 -0.04 27.00
N LYS A 108 -35.95 -0.75 26.36
CA LYS A 108 -35.67 -1.55 25.18
C LYS A 108 -35.89 -0.74 23.91
N PHE A 109 -35.08 -1.04 22.90
CA PHE A 109 -35.09 -0.43 21.59
C PHE A 109 -35.28 -1.52 20.54
N VAL A 110 -35.99 -1.20 19.47
CA VAL A 110 -36.29 -2.16 18.42
C VAL A 110 -35.21 -2.09 17.34
N CYS A 111 -34.65 -3.25 16.98
CA CYS A 111 -33.81 -3.35 15.80
C CYS A 111 -34.65 -3.02 14.56
N THR A 112 -34.20 -2.06 13.77
CA THR A 112 -34.93 -1.54 12.59
C THR A 112 -35.14 -2.63 11.53
N ASN A 113 -34.28 -3.66 11.52
CA ASN A 113 -34.36 -4.75 10.54
C ASN A 113 -35.20 -5.95 10.99
N CYS A 114 -34.87 -6.56 12.14
CA CYS A 114 -35.55 -7.81 12.56
C CYS A 114 -36.79 -7.56 13.43
N GLY A 115 -36.97 -6.35 13.97
CA GLY A 115 -38.10 -6.02 14.85
C GLY A 115 -37.97 -6.54 16.28
N GLU A 116 -36.88 -7.24 16.62
CA GLU A 116 -36.63 -7.72 17.98
C GLU A 116 -36.18 -6.58 18.91
N GLU A 117 -36.46 -6.75 20.20
CA GLU A 117 -36.14 -5.79 21.26
C GLU A 117 -34.77 -6.06 21.89
N PHE A 118 -33.96 -5.00 22.02
CA PHE A 118 -32.62 -5.03 22.59
C PHE A 118 -32.44 -3.90 23.59
N LEU A 119 -31.46 -4.01 24.47
CA LEU A 119 -31.02 -2.86 25.28
C LEU A 119 -30.31 -1.85 24.38
N ARG A 120 -30.34 -0.56 24.76
CA ARG A 120 -29.71 0.51 23.96
C ARG A 120 -28.26 0.24 23.60
N GLY A 121 -27.49 -0.35 24.53
CA GLY A 121 -26.07 -0.64 24.35
C GLY A 121 -25.77 -1.82 23.41
N GLU A 122 -26.78 -2.58 23.01
CA GLU A 122 -26.65 -3.75 22.12
C GLU A 122 -26.96 -3.41 20.66
N LEU A 123 -27.49 -2.21 20.40
CA LEU A 123 -27.79 -1.72 19.05
C LEU A 123 -26.70 -0.78 18.54
N TYR A 124 -26.42 -0.89 17.25
CA TYR A 124 -25.42 -0.11 16.54
C TYR A 124 -26.13 0.89 15.61
N PRO A 125 -25.89 2.20 15.77
CA PRO A 125 -26.35 3.20 14.80
C PRO A 125 -25.59 3.05 13.47
N PHE A 126 -26.31 2.90 12.37
CA PHE A 126 -25.71 2.84 11.04
C PHE A 126 -26.64 3.45 9.99
N SER A 127 -26.17 4.49 9.29
CA SER A 127 -26.91 5.19 8.22
C SER A 127 -28.35 5.59 8.58
N GLY A 128 -28.57 6.02 9.83
CA GLY A 128 -29.89 6.43 10.32
C GLY A 128 -30.77 5.28 10.85
N GLU A 129 -30.31 4.04 10.79
CA GLU A 129 -30.97 2.86 11.38
C GLU A 129 -30.31 2.45 12.72
N LEU A 130 -31.04 1.73 13.55
CA LEU A 130 -30.50 1.01 14.72
C LEU A 130 -30.54 -0.50 14.44
N LEU A 131 -29.36 -1.13 14.37
CA LEU A 131 -29.23 -2.54 14.01
C LEU A 131 -28.63 -3.35 15.17
N CYS A 132 -29.19 -4.54 15.42
CA CYS A 132 -28.56 -5.51 16.30
C CYS A 132 -27.29 -6.11 15.66
N PRO A 133 -26.40 -6.77 16.43
CA PRO A 133 -25.12 -7.29 15.92
C PRO A 133 -25.30 -8.18 14.68
N ASP A 134 -26.25 -9.11 14.72
CA ASP A 134 -26.51 -10.05 13.63
C ASP A 134 -27.01 -9.35 12.36
N CYS A 135 -27.93 -8.39 12.52
CA CYS A 135 -28.47 -7.63 11.39
C CYS A 135 -27.41 -6.71 10.78
N LEU A 136 -26.56 -6.09 11.61
CA LEU A 136 -25.45 -5.27 11.14
C LEU A 136 -24.49 -6.11 10.30
N GLU A 137 -24.05 -7.26 10.81
CA GLU A 137 -23.11 -8.14 10.12
C GLU A 137 -23.69 -8.76 8.85
N THR A 138 -24.98 -9.10 8.88
CA THR A 138 -25.68 -9.65 7.70
C THR A 138 -25.85 -8.59 6.61
N LYS A 139 -26.22 -7.35 6.95
CA LYS A 139 -26.52 -6.30 5.96
C LYS A 139 -25.30 -5.56 5.43
N THR A 140 -24.22 -5.53 6.19
CA THR A 140 -23.07 -4.67 5.90
C THR A 140 -21.81 -5.47 5.69
N VAL A 141 -20.81 -4.82 5.10
CA VAL A 141 -19.47 -5.36 4.89
C VAL A 141 -18.47 -4.23 5.07
N LEU A 142 -17.21 -4.58 5.33
CA LEU A 142 -16.13 -3.61 5.43
C LEU A 142 -15.41 -3.50 4.09
N CYS A 143 -15.20 -2.27 3.63
CA CYS A 143 -14.36 -1.98 2.48
C CYS A 143 -12.93 -2.48 2.75
N SER A 144 -12.41 -3.35 1.88
CA SER A 144 -11.07 -3.93 2.00
C SER A 144 -9.95 -2.89 1.86
N HIS A 145 -10.23 -1.70 1.33
CA HIS A 145 -9.24 -0.65 1.12
C HIS A 145 -9.19 0.37 2.27
N CYS A 146 -10.33 0.94 2.68
CA CYS A 146 -10.38 1.99 3.71
C CYS A 146 -10.93 1.53 5.07
N GLY A 147 -11.50 0.33 5.17
CA GLY A 147 -12.14 -0.19 6.39
C GLY A 147 -13.52 0.42 6.70
N GLU A 148 -14.04 1.28 5.83
CA GLU A 148 -15.39 1.84 5.97
C GLU A 148 -16.46 0.74 5.89
N ARG A 149 -17.43 0.78 6.81
CA ARG A 149 -18.58 -0.12 6.77
C ARG A 149 -19.61 0.42 5.78
N ILE A 150 -20.00 -0.41 4.81
CA ILE A 150 -20.97 -0.11 3.76
C ILE A 150 -22.08 -1.16 3.75
N TYR A 151 -23.24 -0.84 3.16
CA TYR A 151 -24.22 -1.87 2.87
C TYR A 151 -23.68 -2.85 1.82
N ARG A 152 -24.01 -4.14 1.94
CA ARG A 152 -23.59 -5.15 0.94
C ARG A 152 -24.07 -4.83 -0.47
N ASN A 153 -25.23 -4.18 -0.60
CA ASN A 153 -25.78 -3.75 -1.90
C ASN A 153 -25.03 -2.55 -2.50
N ASP A 154 -24.24 -1.83 -1.70
CA ASP A 154 -23.40 -0.70 -2.13
C ASP A 154 -21.95 -1.15 -2.38
N ASN A 155 -21.70 -2.46 -2.40
CA ASN A 155 -20.40 -3.01 -2.72
C ASN A 155 -20.09 -2.78 -4.20
N ALA A 156 -19.19 -1.84 -4.49
CA ALA A 156 -18.66 -1.60 -5.83
C ALA A 156 -17.55 -2.60 -6.21
N GLY A 157 -17.11 -3.41 -5.25
CA GLY A 157 -16.13 -4.47 -5.43
C GLY A 157 -16.77 -5.82 -5.82
N ASP A 158 -16.15 -6.91 -5.38
CA ASP A 158 -16.71 -8.26 -5.50
C ASP A 158 -16.87 -8.92 -4.12
N GLU A 159 -17.29 -10.20 -4.09
CA GLU A 159 -17.47 -10.94 -2.84
C GLU A 159 -16.16 -11.16 -2.06
N SER A 160 -15.03 -11.24 -2.75
CA SER A 160 -13.70 -11.49 -2.18
C SER A 160 -12.97 -10.22 -1.75
N ALA A 161 -13.22 -9.11 -2.44
CA ALA A 161 -12.67 -7.80 -2.18
C ALA A 161 -13.77 -6.72 -2.21
N PRO A 162 -14.58 -6.61 -1.14
CA PRO A 162 -15.60 -5.57 -1.05
C PRO A 162 -15.00 -4.16 -1.05
N LEU A 163 -15.58 -3.24 -1.81
CA LEU A 163 -15.10 -1.86 -1.93
C LEU A 163 -16.27 -0.88 -1.81
N CYS A 164 -16.05 0.24 -1.12
CA CYS A 164 -16.93 1.39 -1.24
C CYS A 164 -16.74 2.08 -2.60
N GLN A 165 -17.77 2.77 -3.08
CA GLN A 165 -17.76 3.43 -4.39
C GLN A 165 -16.56 4.36 -4.56
N ASP A 166 -16.27 5.19 -3.55
CA ASP A 166 -15.13 6.12 -3.56
C ASP A 166 -13.78 5.42 -3.74
N CYS A 167 -13.57 4.27 -3.08
CA CYS A 167 -12.33 3.52 -3.23
C CYS A 167 -12.24 2.86 -4.61
N TYR A 168 -13.36 2.32 -5.10
CA TYR A 168 -13.44 1.75 -6.44
C TYR A 168 -13.07 2.80 -7.49
N ASP A 169 -13.78 3.92 -7.54
CA ASP A 169 -13.61 4.98 -8.55
C ASP A 169 -12.19 5.57 -8.58
N ARG A 170 -11.49 5.60 -7.43
CA ARG A 170 -10.15 6.20 -7.32
C ARG A 170 -9.00 5.24 -7.58
N HIS A 171 -9.19 3.95 -7.33
CA HIS A 171 -8.08 3.01 -7.24
C HIS A 171 -8.27 1.73 -8.05
N TYR A 172 -9.48 1.47 -8.54
CA TYR A 172 -9.83 0.22 -9.21
C TYR A 172 -10.58 0.48 -10.53
N THR A 173 -10.61 -0.52 -11.38
CA THR A 173 -11.41 -0.60 -12.59
C THR A 173 -11.69 -2.08 -12.89
N ASN A 174 -12.50 -2.39 -13.90
CA ASN A 174 -12.71 -3.77 -14.35
C ASN A 174 -11.88 -4.07 -15.60
N CYS A 175 -11.36 -5.28 -15.70
CA CYS A 175 -10.83 -5.77 -16.96
C CYS A 175 -11.94 -5.86 -18.01
N HIS A 176 -11.70 -5.28 -19.19
CA HIS A 176 -12.63 -5.30 -20.33
C HIS A 176 -12.98 -6.71 -20.82
N SER A 177 -12.06 -7.68 -20.67
CA SER A 177 -12.23 -9.05 -21.16
C SER A 177 -12.87 -9.98 -20.13
N CYS A 178 -12.30 -10.10 -18.91
CA CYS A 178 -12.81 -11.04 -17.91
C CYS A 178 -13.77 -10.40 -16.88
N GLY A 179 -13.82 -9.07 -16.78
CA GLY A 179 -14.63 -8.37 -15.78
C GLY A 179 -13.99 -8.28 -14.39
N ASP A 180 -12.85 -8.94 -14.15
CA ASP A 180 -12.19 -8.92 -12.84
C ASP A 180 -11.82 -7.50 -12.41
N ILE A 181 -11.94 -7.25 -11.10
CA ILE A 181 -11.53 -5.98 -10.51
C ILE A 181 -10.00 -5.93 -10.46
N ILE A 182 -9.45 -4.89 -11.06
CA ILE A 182 -8.02 -4.63 -11.15
C ILE A 182 -7.70 -3.27 -10.55
N ARG A 183 -6.57 -3.17 -9.86
CA ARG A 183 -6.06 -1.86 -9.43
C ARG A 183 -5.66 -1.06 -10.66
N ILE A 184 -5.97 0.23 -10.68
CA ILE A 184 -5.58 1.15 -11.77
C ILE A 184 -4.06 1.10 -11.98
N SER A 185 -3.27 0.97 -10.91
CA SER A 185 -1.81 0.84 -10.98
C SER A 185 -1.28 -0.47 -11.58
N GLN A 186 -2.16 -1.47 -11.75
CA GLN A 186 -1.86 -2.79 -12.31
C GLN A 186 -2.67 -3.05 -13.60
N THR A 187 -3.26 -2.00 -14.16
CA THR A 187 -4.10 -2.08 -15.35
C THR A 187 -3.23 -1.91 -16.60
N TYR A 188 -3.43 -2.78 -17.57
CA TYR A 188 -2.79 -2.71 -18.89
C TYR A 188 -3.80 -2.19 -19.90
N TYR A 189 -3.42 -1.20 -20.70
CA TYR A 189 -4.32 -0.63 -21.68
C TYR A 189 -3.98 -1.14 -23.09
N ALA A 190 -5.01 -1.53 -23.85
CA ALA A 190 -4.87 -1.95 -25.24
C ALA A 190 -6.00 -1.37 -26.10
N CYS A 191 -5.68 -1.01 -27.33
CA CYS A 191 -6.68 -0.63 -28.32
C CYS A 191 -7.45 -1.86 -28.81
N GLU A 192 -8.77 -1.72 -28.93
CA GLU A 192 -9.64 -2.67 -29.59
C GLU A 192 -9.90 -2.29 -31.05
N SER A 193 -10.59 -3.19 -31.77
CA SER A 193 -10.94 -2.99 -33.19
C SER A 193 -11.80 -1.75 -33.48
N ASP A 194 -12.43 -1.17 -32.46
CA ASP A 194 -13.21 0.06 -32.55
C ASP A 194 -12.35 1.34 -32.42
N GLY A 195 -11.05 1.18 -32.21
CA GLY A 195 -10.09 2.28 -32.04
C GLY A 195 -10.07 2.89 -30.64
N ASN A 196 -10.83 2.34 -29.68
CA ASN A 196 -10.81 2.80 -28.29
C ASN A 196 -9.83 1.97 -27.46
N GLU A 197 -9.25 2.63 -26.45
CA GLU A 197 -8.35 2.02 -25.49
C GLU A 197 -9.13 1.50 -24.28
N TYR A 198 -8.89 0.24 -23.91
CA TYR A 198 -9.60 -0.44 -22.83
C TYR A 198 -8.65 -1.00 -21.77
N PRO A 199 -9.08 -1.06 -20.49
CA PRO A 199 -8.30 -1.63 -19.40
C PRO A 199 -8.36 -3.16 -19.40
N PHE A 200 -7.23 -3.82 -19.16
CA PHE A 200 -7.08 -5.28 -19.10
C PHE A 200 -6.28 -5.70 -17.87
N CYS A 201 -6.62 -6.87 -17.32
CA CYS A 201 -5.73 -7.58 -16.41
C CYS A 201 -4.54 -8.17 -17.18
N TYR A 202 -3.49 -8.53 -16.47
CA TYR A 202 -2.26 -9.09 -17.05
C TYR A 202 -2.54 -10.29 -17.98
N ASP A 203 -3.32 -11.27 -17.52
CA ASP A 203 -3.60 -12.48 -18.29
C ASP A 203 -4.38 -12.19 -19.57
N CYS A 204 -5.41 -11.35 -19.47
CA CYS A 204 -6.20 -10.96 -20.63
C CYS A 204 -5.37 -10.12 -21.61
N TYR A 205 -4.52 -9.23 -21.11
CA TYR A 205 -3.63 -8.41 -21.95
C TYR A 205 -2.63 -9.27 -22.71
N THR A 206 -1.86 -10.12 -22.02
CA THR A 206 -0.82 -10.97 -22.61
C THR A 206 -1.37 -12.01 -23.58
N SER A 207 -2.60 -12.50 -23.35
CA SER A 207 -3.26 -13.39 -24.30
C SER A 207 -3.48 -12.75 -25.69
N ARG A 208 -3.62 -11.41 -25.75
CA ARG A 208 -3.79 -10.63 -26.98
C ARG A 208 -2.47 -10.42 -27.73
N THR A 209 -1.39 -10.19 -26.99
CA THR A 209 -0.11 -9.69 -27.52
C THR A 209 0.76 -10.80 -28.13
N SER A 210 0.42 -12.07 -27.90
CA SER A 210 1.19 -13.27 -28.30
C SER A 210 1.46 -13.49 -29.80
N ARG A 211 1.20 -12.52 -30.71
CA ARG A 211 1.31 -12.73 -32.17
C ARG A 211 2.05 -11.66 -32.97
N LYS A 212 2.41 -10.51 -32.40
CA LYS A 212 3.11 -9.44 -33.14
C LYS A 212 4.59 -9.35 -32.75
N PRO A 213 5.51 -9.16 -33.72
CA PRO A 213 6.92 -8.96 -33.40
C PRO A 213 7.21 -7.74 -32.53
N ILE A 214 6.54 -6.61 -32.78
CA ILE A 214 6.57 -5.44 -31.91
C ILE A 214 5.35 -5.47 -31.00
N GLN A 215 5.64 -5.53 -29.71
CA GLN A 215 4.65 -5.58 -28.66
C GLN A 215 4.18 -4.18 -28.29
N ASP A 216 2.99 -4.07 -27.70
CA ASP A 216 2.47 -2.79 -27.23
C ASP A 216 3.35 -2.20 -26.10
N TYR A 217 3.26 -0.90 -25.85
CA TYR A 217 4.07 -0.16 -24.87
C TYR A 217 4.07 -0.78 -23.46
N TYR A 218 2.92 -1.32 -23.02
CA TYR A 218 2.77 -1.91 -21.68
C TYR A 218 3.18 -3.39 -21.61
N TYR A 219 3.66 -3.99 -22.70
CA TYR A 219 4.09 -5.37 -22.71
C TYR A 219 5.32 -5.58 -21.83
N LYS A 220 5.12 -6.39 -20.79
CA LYS A 220 6.15 -6.77 -19.82
C LYS A 220 5.96 -8.25 -19.44
N PRO A 221 6.64 -9.19 -20.10
CA PRO A 221 6.52 -10.61 -19.81
C PRO A 221 7.13 -10.95 -18.45
N GLU A 222 6.76 -12.12 -17.91
CA GLU A 222 7.42 -12.69 -16.74
C GLU A 222 8.95 -12.77 -16.99
N PRO A 223 9.80 -12.24 -16.09
CA PRO A 223 11.24 -12.19 -16.34
C PRO A 223 11.90 -13.58 -16.39
N LEU A 224 12.57 -13.88 -17.52
CA LEU A 224 13.37 -15.09 -17.69
C LEU A 224 14.85 -14.80 -17.41
N PHE A 225 15.29 -15.03 -16.17
CA PHE A 225 16.67 -14.76 -15.75
C PHE A 225 17.69 -15.63 -16.51
N ARG A 226 18.79 -15.00 -16.97
CA ARG A 226 19.86 -15.66 -17.74
C ARG A 226 21.23 -15.51 -17.08
N GLY A 227 21.98 -16.61 -17.07
CA GLY A 227 23.31 -16.70 -16.46
C GLY A 227 23.27 -16.98 -14.96
N ASP A 228 24.43 -17.33 -14.41
CA ASP A 228 24.58 -17.67 -12.99
C ASP A 228 25.09 -16.46 -12.19
N GLY A 229 24.33 -16.03 -11.17
CA GLY A 229 24.71 -14.94 -10.27
C GLY A 229 23.52 -14.25 -9.60
N ASP A 230 23.82 -13.23 -8.80
CA ASP A 230 22.82 -12.47 -8.02
C ASP A 230 22.53 -11.07 -8.58
N ARG A 231 23.33 -10.63 -9.56
CA ARG A 231 23.20 -9.32 -10.23
C ARG A 231 22.84 -9.53 -11.69
N TYR A 232 21.66 -9.05 -12.04
CA TYR A 232 21.10 -9.11 -13.38
C TYR A 232 20.89 -7.71 -13.92
N PHE A 233 21.14 -7.56 -15.20
CA PHE A 233 20.94 -6.35 -15.98
C PHE A 233 19.84 -6.64 -17.01
N GLY A 234 18.77 -5.85 -16.99
CA GLY A 234 17.78 -5.80 -18.08
C GLY A 234 18.09 -4.58 -18.94
N VAL A 235 18.31 -4.77 -20.23
CA VAL A 235 18.66 -3.69 -21.16
C VAL A 235 17.43 -3.31 -21.97
N GLU A 236 17.12 -2.01 -22.00
CA GLU A 236 16.20 -1.43 -22.97
C GLU A 236 17.01 -0.52 -23.91
N LEU A 237 17.09 -0.90 -25.19
CA LEU A 237 17.86 -0.20 -26.21
C LEU A 237 16.92 0.31 -27.31
N GLU A 238 16.79 1.63 -27.38
CA GLU A 238 15.96 2.32 -28.35
C GLU A 238 16.68 2.50 -29.71
N VAL A 239 15.94 2.27 -30.79
CA VAL A 239 16.40 2.45 -32.18
C VAL A 239 15.36 3.15 -33.03
N ASP A 240 15.81 3.99 -33.96
CA ASP A 240 14.95 4.94 -34.68
C ASP A 240 15.46 5.20 -36.11
N GLY A 241 14.62 5.78 -36.97
CA GLY A 241 14.94 6.23 -38.32
C GLY A 241 14.73 5.21 -39.44
N ALA A 242 14.08 4.07 -39.14
CA ALA A 242 13.79 3.04 -40.15
C ALA A 242 12.45 2.33 -39.92
N GLY A 243 11.50 2.99 -39.28
CA GLY A 243 10.16 2.47 -39.05
C GLY A 243 9.99 1.65 -37.78
N GLU A 244 8.78 1.69 -37.24
CA GLU A 244 8.27 0.65 -36.36
C GLU A 244 7.85 -0.58 -37.21
N ASP A 245 8.83 -1.37 -37.64
CA ASP A 245 8.65 -2.46 -38.62
C ASP A 245 8.74 -3.85 -37.98
N ASP A 246 7.63 -4.60 -38.04
CA ASP A 246 7.51 -5.95 -37.49
C ASP A 246 8.51 -6.94 -38.12
N GLY A 247 8.86 -6.79 -39.40
CA GLY A 247 9.84 -7.63 -40.07
C GLY A 247 11.25 -7.43 -39.52
N ASN A 248 11.65 -6.18 -39.33
CA ASN A 248 12.92 -5.81 -38.73
C ASN A 248 13.01 -6.27 -37.26
N ALA A 249 11.94 -6.10 -36.48
CA ALA A 249 11.88 -6.61 -35.11
C ALA A 249 11.98 -8.14 -35.06
N ALA A 250 11.31 -8.85 -35.98
CA ALA A 250 11.41 -10.31 -36.08
C ALA A 250 12.84 -10.77 -36.42
N GLU A 251 13.57 -10.05 -37.28
CA GLU A 251 14.98 -10.34 -37.59
C GLU A 251 15.88 -10.15 -36.36
N VAL A 252 15.70 -9.08 -35.59
CA VAL A 252 16.43 -8.87 -34.32
C VAL A 252 16.18 -10.01 -33.35
N MET A 253 14.90 -10.35 -33.11
CA MET A 253 14.52 -11.42 -32.19
C MET A 253 15.01 -12.79 -32.66
N SER A 254 15.00 -13.05 -33.98
CA SER A 254 15.54 -14.29 -34.53
C SER A 254 17.03 -14.45 -34.24
N ILE A 255 17.81 -13.36 -34.23
CA ILE A 255 19.23 -13.40 -33.86
C ILE A 255 19.36 -13.59 -32.35
N ALA A 256 18.67 -12.76 -31.55
CA ALA A 256 18.78 -12.77 -30.10
C ALA A 256 18.35 -14.10 -29.47
N ASN A 257 17.29 -14.70 -30.01
CA ASN A 257 16.65 -15.91 -29.48
C ASN A 257 17.04 -17.17 -30.28
N GLY A 258 18.02 -17.06 -31.19
CA GLY A 258 18.42 -18.13 -32.11
C GLY A 258 19.04 -19.36 -31.43
N ASN A 259 19.43 -19.25 -30.16
CA ASN A 259 19.89 -20.38 -29.34
C ASN A 259 18.74 -21.20 -28.73
N GLY A 260 17.47 -20.86 -29.03
CA GLY A 260 16.29 -21.53 -28.50
C GLY A 260 15.82 -20.99 -27.15
N LEU A 261 16.46 -19.96 -26.60
CA LEU A 261 16.03 -19.26 -25.40
C LEU A 261 15.48 -17.88 -25.76
N GLU A 262 14.37 -17.50 -25.15
CA GLU A 262 13.85 -16.14 -25.25
C GLU A 262 14.73 -15.20 -24.42
N ASN A 263 15.49 -14.36 -25.11
CA ASN A 263 16.48 -13.44 -24.56
C ASN A 263 16.05 -11.98 -24.72
N LEU A 264 15.35 -11.67 -25.81
CA LEU A 264 14.96 -10.32 -26.19
C LEU A 264 13.58 -10.33 -26.85
N TYR A 265 12.79 -9.32 -26.51
CA TYR A 265 11.53 -8.97 -27.16
C TYR A 265 11.56 -7.50 -27.59
N CYS A 266 10.75 -7.11 -28.56
CA CYS A 266 10.65 -5.73 -29.03
C CYS A 266 9.30 -5.14 -28.60
N LYS A 267 9.27 -3.85 -28.26
CA LYS A 267 8.03 -3.14 -27.92
C LYS A 267 8.00 -1.74 -28.51
N HIS A 268 6.80 -1.20 -28.66
CA HIS A 268 6.54 0.19 -29.00
C HIS A 268 7.09 1.10 -27.89
N ASP A 269 7.75 2.19 -28.28
CA ASP A 269 8.09 3.28 -27.38
C ASP A 269 7.63 4.60 -27.97
N GLY A 270 6.63 5.22 -27.33
CA GLY A 270 6.07 6.51 -27.75
C GLY A 270 7.02 7.70 -27.60
N SER A 271 8.25 7.49 -27.11
CA SER A 271 9.31 8.50 -27.11
C SER A 271 10.08 8.59 -28.44
N LEU A 272 9.89 7.62 -29.34
CA LEU A 272 10.57 7.50 -30.62
C LEU A 272 9.72 8.08 -31.76
N ASP A 273 10.38 8.58 -32.80
CA ASP A 273 9.69 9.15 -33.96
C ASP A 273 9.33 8.08 -35.00
N ASP A 274 10.25 7.15 -35.28
CA ASP A 274 10.15 6.16 -36.36
C ASP A 274 10.96 4.88 -36.05
N GLY A 275 10.61 4.21 -34.94
CA GLY A 275 11.45 3.16 -34.35
C GLY A 275 10.75 2.24 -33.34
N PHE A 276 11.56 1.44 -32.64
CA PHE A 276 11.08 0.54 -31.57
C PHE A 276 12.16 0.34 -30.50
N GLU A 277 11.76 -0.22 -29.35
CA GLU A 277 12.66 -0.54 -28.24
C GLU A 277 12.95 -2.05 -28.18
N MET A 278 14.25 -2.40 -28.15
CA MET A 278 14.72 -3.76 -27.94
C MET A 278 14.95 -4.00 -26.44
N VAL A 279 14.20 -4.92 -25.84
CA VAL A 279 14.24 -5.18 -24.40
C VAL A 279 14.73 -6.59 -24.14
N THR A 280 15.77 -6.73 -23.31
CA THR A 280 16.24 -8.04 -22.86
C THR A 280 15.49 -8.50 -21.62
N HIS A 281 15.34 -9.81 -21.47
CA HIS A 281 15.15 -10.37 -20.13
C HIS A 281 16.38 -10.09 -19.25
N PRO A 282 16.28 -10.19 -17.91
CA PRO A 282 17.40 -9.91 -17.03
C PRO A 282 18.53 -10.93 -17.21
N MET A 283 19.77 -10.47 -17.42
CA MET A 283 20.93 -11.32 -17.64
C MET A 283 22.10 -10.90 -16.75
N THR A 284 22.92 -11.85 -16.31
CA THR A 284 24.19 -11.48 -15.67
C THR A 284 25.12 -10.80 -16.68
N LEU A 285 26.06 -9.97 -16.19
CA LEU A 285 27.04 -9.30 -17.06
C LEU A 285 27.81 -10.33 -17.92
N ALA A 286 28.21 -11.45 -17.32
CA ALA A 286 28.89 -12.53 -18.02
C ALA A 286 28.04 -13.11 -19.16
N TYR A 287 26.73 -13.27 -18.95
CA TYR A 287 25.83 -13.74 -20.01
C TYR A 287 25.68 -12.73 -21.15
N HIS A 288 25.57 -11.42 -20.83
CA HIS A 288 25.58 -10.37 -21.85
C HIS A 288 26.85 -10.37 -22.70
N GLN A 289 28.01 -10.70 -22.12
CA GLN A 289 29.29 -10.72 -22.83
C GLN A 289 29.52 -12.00 -23.62
N ALA A 290 29.12 -13.16 -23.08
CA ALA A 290 29.48 -14.47 -23.63
C ALA A 290 28.39 -15.09 -24.52
N GLU A 291 27.11 -14.92 -24.17
CA GLU A 291 26.01 -15.70 -24.75
C GLU A 291 25.05 -14.83 -25.56
N MET A 292 24.80 -13.58 -25.14
CA MET A 292 23.93 -12.67 -25.86
C MET A 292 24.59 -12.20 -27.15
N PRO A 293 24.01 -12.44 -28.35
CA PRO A 293 24.66 -12.16 -29.64
C PRO A 293 24.59 -10.68 -30.03
N TRP A 294 24.99 -9.77 -29.12
CA TRP A 294 24.92 -8.33 -29.31
C TRP A 294 25.61 -7.85 -30.58
N GLU A 295 26.81 -8.34 -30.90
CA GLU A 295 27.50 -7.92 -32.12
C GLU A 295 26.68 -8.19 -33.39
N ALA A 296 25.99 -9.34 -33.45
CA ALA A 296 25.16 -9.72 -34.58
C ALA A 296 23.88 -8.88 -34.62
N ILE A 297 23.23 -8.68 -33.46
CA ILE A 297 22.05 -7.83 -33.30
C ILE A 297 22.36 -6.41 -33.78
N LEU A 298 23.34 -5.74 -33.16
CA LEU A 298 23.67 -4.35 -33.44
C LEU A 298 24.10 -4.15 -34.90
N ARG A 299 24.87 -5.09 -35.46
CA ARG A 299 25.26 -5.06 -36.88
C ARG A 299 24.05 -5.16 -37.81
N LYS A 300 23.13 -6.09 -37.52
CA LYS A 300 21.90 -6.28 -38.31
C LYS A 300 21.01 -5.04 -38.22
N THR A 301 20.85 -4.46 -37.03
CA THR A 301 20.08 -3.23 -36.82
C THR A 301 20.60 -2.07 -37.67
N VAL A 302 21.93 -1.88 -37.73
CA VAL A 302 22.54 -0.88 -38.64
C VAL A 302 22.28 -1.23 -40.11
N GLN A 303 22.36 -2.50 -40.51
CA GLN A 303 22.09 -2.93 -41.88
C GLN A 303 20.64 -2.69 -42.32
N MET A 304 19.70 -2.72 -41.38
CA MET A 304 18.28 -2.43 -41.62
C MET A 304 17.98 -0.92 -41.67
N GLY A 305 18.98 -0.06 -41.48
CA GLY A 305 18.86 1.39 -41.62
C GLY A 305 18.61 2.14 -40.31
N TYR A 306 18.46 1.43 -39.18
CA TYR A 306 18.25 2.08 -37.90
C TYR A 306 19.49 2.83 -37.43
N THR A 307 19.21 3.92 -36.71
CA THR A 307 20.15 4.65 -35.90
C THR A 307 19.72 4.58 -34.44
N SER A 308 20.58 5.05 -33.53
CA SER A 308 20.22 5.15 -32.11
C SER A 308 20.82 6.43 -31.54
N HIS A 309 22.15 6.46 -31.36
CA HIS A 309 22.83 7.70 -30.97
C HIS A 309 22.48 8.89 -31.89
N GLN A 310 22.47 8.69 -33.20
CA GLN A 310 22.30 9.78 -34.18
C GLN A 310 20.87 10.34 -34.25
N ALA A 311 19.85 9.58 -33.86
CA ALA A 311 18.45 10.04 -33.83
C ALA A 311 18.20 11.14 -32.79
N GLY A 312 18.97 11.15 -31.69
CA GLY A 312 18.96 12.21 -30.68
C GLY A 312 17.95 12.02 -29.55
N THR A 313 16.87 11.26 -29.78
CA THR A 313 15.87 10.82 -28.80
C THR A 313 16.32 9.56 -28.05
N CYS A 314 16.91 8.60 -28.77
CA CYS A 314 17.16 7.25 -28.26
C CYS A 314 17.98 7.16 -26.95
N GLY A 315 17.47 6.36 -26.02
CA GLY A 315 18.08 5.93 -24.77
C GLY A 315 18.72 4.54 -24.78
N LEU A 316 19.54 4.33 -23.76
CA LEU A 316 19.98 3.01 -23.31
C LEU A 316 19.66 2.94 -21.82
N HIS A 317 18.56 2.29 -21.47
CA HIS A 317 18.15 2.10 -20.09
C HIS A 317 18.64 0.75 -19.58
N VAL A 318 19.10 0.73 -18.33
CA VAL A 318 19.58 -0.51 -17.70
C VAL A 318 18.90 -0.68 -16.35
N HIS A 319 18.15 -1.76 -16.21
CA HIS A 319 17.52 -2.17 -14.97
C HIS A 319 18.41 -3.14 -14.21
N VAL A 320 18.60 -2.91 -12.92
CA VAL A 320 19.31 -3.83 -12.02
C VAL A 320 18.37 -4.29 -10.92
N ASN A 321 18.28 -5.59 -10.68
CA ASN A 321 17.43 -6.15 -9.62
C ASN A 321 17.81 -5.60 -8.24
N ARG A 322 16.81 -5.20 -7.42
CA ARG A 322 17.03 -4.65 -6.07
C ARG A 322 17.76 -5.62 -5.16
N THR A 323 17.54 -6.92 -5.33
CA THR A 323 18.22 -7.96 -4.55
C THR A 323 19.74 -7.98 -4.77
N ALA A 324 20.25 -7.40 -5.86
CA ALA A 324 21.69 -7.20 -6.06
C ALA A 324 22.30 -6.21 -5.05
N PHE A 325 21.50 -5.33 -4.44
CA PHE A 325 21.96 -4.29 -3.51
C PHE A 325 21.89 -4.72 -2.04
N GLY A 326 21.33 -5.89 -1.75
CA GLY A 326 21.20 -6.42 -0.39
C GLY A 326 19.99 -7.33 -0.19
N ASN A 327 20.03 -8.10 0.89
CA ASN A 327 19.00 -9.09 1.24
C ASN A 327 17.82 -8.50 2.02
N THR A 328 17.95 -7.25 2.49
CA THR A 328 16.92 -6.55 3.27
C THR A 328 16.72 -5.15 2.72
N GLU A 329 15.52 -4.59 2.87
CA GLU A 329 15.22 -3.23 2.43
C GLU A 329 16.24 -2.20 2.96
N SER A 330 16.63 -2.31 4.24
CA SER A 330 17.62 -1.41 4.83
C SER A 330 19.02 -1.55 4.21
N THR A 331 19.43 -2.76 3.80
CA THR A 331 20.75 -2.96 3.18
C THR A 331 20.72 -2.50 1.73
N GLN A 332 19.63 -2.77 1.02
CA GLN A 332 19.37 -2.24 -0.32
C GLN A 332 19.39 -0.71 -0.32
N ASP A 333 18.66 -0.07 0.59
CA ASP A 333 18.60 1.38 0.70
C ASP A 333 19.99 2.00 0.95
N ALA A 334 20.80 1.40 1.82
CA ALA A 334 22.15 1.89 2.07
C ALA A 334 23.03 1.83 0.81
N ALA A 335 22.99 0.73 0.07
CA ALA A 335 23.75 0.59 -1.18
C ALA A 335 23.20 1.50 -2.30
N ILE A 336 21.88 1.60 -2.45
CA ILE A 336 21.24 2.50 -3.42
C ILE A 336 21.57 3.96 -3.10
N ALA A 337 21.55 4.36 -1.82
CA ALA A 337 21.97 5.69 -1.40
C ALA A 337 23.41 6.01 -1.85
N ARG A 338 24.32 5.03 -1.73
CA ARG A 338 25.69 5.15 -2.23
C ARG A 338 25.78 5.23 -3.74
N VAL A 339 24.94 4.50 -4.50
CA VAL A 339 24.83 4.67 -5.96
C VAL A 339 24.42 6.10 -6.31
N LEU A 340 23.36 6.63 -5.67
CA LEU A 340 22.90 7.99 -5.92
C LEU A 340 24.02 9.00 -5.62
N PHE A 341 24.70 8.84 -4.48
CA PHE A 341 25.84 9.68 -4.11
C PHE A 341 26.97 9.61 -5.15
N PHE A 342 27.33 8.41 -5.61
CA PHE A 342 28.34 8.23 -6.64
C PHE A 342 27.98 8.98 -7.92
N VAL A 343 26.73 8.84 -8.38
CA VAL A 343 26.24 9.52 -9.59
C VAL A 343 26.28 11.04 -9.44
N GLU A 344 25.88 11.56 -8.29
CA GLU A 344 25.89 13.00 -8.02
C GLU A 344 27.32 13.57 -7.88
N LYS A 345 28.22 12.80 -7.25
CA LYS A 345 29.62 13.17 -7.02
C LYS A 345 30.43 13.22 -8.31
N PHE A 346 30.25 12.24 -9.19
CA PHE A 346 30.98 12.12 -10.47
C PHE A 346 30.10 12.48 -11.67
N TRP A 347 29.20 13.44 -11.47
CA TRP A 347 28.21 13.83 -12.48
C TRP A 347 28.86 14.28 -13.79
N ASP A 348 29.95 15.04 -13.73
CA ASP A 348 30.58 15.59 -14.94
C ASP A 348 31.26 14.49 -15.78
N GLU A 349 31.85 13.49 -15.12
CA GLU A 349 32.45 12.34 -15.78
C GLU A 349 31.39 11.42 -16.36
N LEU A 350 30.32 11.15 -15.60
CA LEU A 350 29.19 10.34 -16.07
C LEU A 350 28.40 11.05 -17.17
N LEU A 351 28.28 12.37 -17.14
CA LEU A 351 27.69 13.17 -18.22
C LEU A 351 28.46 12.96 -19.52
N LYS A 352 29.80 13.05 -19.49
CA LYS A 352 30.65 12.76 -20.66
C LYS A 352 30.48 11.31 -21.12
N PHE A 353 30.51 10.37 -20.18
CA PHE A 353 30.34 8.95 -20.48
C PHE A 353 28.99 8.65 -21.15
N SER A 354 27.92 9.33 -20.69
CA SER A 354 26.55 9.14 -21.16
C SER A 354 26.32 9.58 -22.61
N ARG A 355 27.19 10.45 -23.14
CA ARG A 355 27.06 11.08 -24.46
C ARG A 355 25.83 11.96 -24.61
N ARG A 356 25.26 12.43 -23.50
CA ARG A 356 24.20 13.43 -23.45
C ARG A 356 24.76 14.78 -23.01
N THR A 357 24.03 15.84 -23.35
CA THR A 357 24.24 17.18 -22.82
C THR A 357 23.46 17.37 -21.51
N GLN A 358 23.85 18.36 -20.70
CA GLN A 358 23.11 18.69 -19.48
C GLN A 358 21.64 19.03 -19.76
N GLY A 359 21.36 19.76 -20.84
CA GLY A 359 19.98 20.09 -21.23
C GLY A 359 19.14 18.86 -21.53
N GLN A 360 19.70 17.88 -22.25
CA GLN A 360 19.02 16.61 -22.53
C GLN A 360 18.76 15.81 -21.24
N LEU A 361 19.73 15.73 -20.31
CA LEU A 361 19.50 15.03 -19.04
C LEU A 361 18.46 15.73 -18.18
N ASN A 362 18.46 17.06 -18.12
CA ASN A 362 17.44 17.79 -17.34
C ASN A 362 16.00 17.48 -17.81
N GLN A 363 15.81 17.17 -19.09
CA GLN A 363 14.51 16.82 -19.67
C GLN A 363 14.17 15.34 -19.48
N TRP A 364 15.13 14.44 -19.69
CA TRP A 364 14.86 13.00 -19.86
C TRP A 364 15.34 12.13 -18.71
N ALA A 365 16.32 12.58 -17.93
CA ALA A 365 16.94 11.82 -16.84
C ALA A 365 17.61 12.76 -15.82
N ALA A 366 16.81 13.54 -15.10
CA ALA A 366 17.25 14.60 -14.21
C ALA A 366 18.03 14.06 -12.99
N ARG A 367 18.98 14.85 -12.49
CA ARG A 367 19.71 14.54 -11.24
C ARG A 367 18.88 14.91 -10.01
N TYR A 368 19.09 14.22 -8.90
CA TYR A 368 18.47 14.55 -7.61
C TYR A 368 19.14 15.76 -6.94
N GLY A 369 20.40 16.00 -7.28
CA GLY A 369 21.23 17.04 -6.69
C GLY A 369 22.12 16.49 -5.58
N TYR A 370 23.36 17.01 -5.52
CA TYR A 370 24.36 16.57 -4.57
C TYR A 370 23.98 16.93 -3.12
N LYS A 371 24.24 16.00 -2.21
CA LYS A 371 24.20 16.17 -0.75
C LYS A 371 25.43 15.52 -0.15
N ASP A 372 25.84 15.99 1.03
CA ASP A 372 27.04 15.48 1.71
C ASP A 372 26.86 14.06 2.28
N GLN A 373 25.62 13.63 2.50
CA GLN A 373 25.29 12.30 3.01
C GLN A 373 24.50 11.50 1.97
N PRO A 374 24.91 10.26 1.64
CA PRO A 374 24.18 9.41 0.72
C PRO A 374 22.69 9.25 1.09
N LYS A 375 22.41 9.09 2.39
CA LYS A 375 21.04 8.94 2.90
C LYS A 375 20.15 10.15 2.61
N GLU A 376 20.68 11.38 2.65
CA GLU A 376 19.89 12.58 2.35
C GLU A 376 19.45 12.64 0.88
N ILE A 377 20.28 12.13 -0.03
CA ILE A 377 19.94 12.02 -1.45
C ILE A 377 18.82 10.99 -1.63
N LEU A 378 18.92 9.85 -0.95
CA LEU A 378 17.88 8.82 -0.98
C LEU A 378 16.56 9.32 -0.41
N ASP A 379 16.58 9.98 0.74
CA ASP A 379 15.38 10.53 1.38
C ASP A 379 14.69 11.55 0.44
N HIS A 380 15.48 12.39 -0.23
CA HIS A 380 14.98 13.29 -1.27
C HIS A 380 14.38 12.51 -2.46
N ALA A 381 15.07 11.48 -2.94
CA ALA A 381 14.62 10.63 -4.04
C ALA A 381 13.36 9.83 -3.71
N LYS A 382 13.12 9.47 -2.44
CA LYS A 382 11.89 8.78 -2.00
C LYS A 382 10.75 9.72 -1.61
N SER A 383 11.02 11.02 -1.46
CA SER A 383 10.02 12.00 -1.02
C SER A 383 8.87 12.26 -2.01
N GLY A 384 8.98 11.78 -3.25
CA GLY A 384 8.02 12.03 -4.33
C GLY A 384 8.05 13.45 -4.91
N ARG A 385 8.94 14.33 -4.43
CA ARG A 385 9.09 15.73 -4.88
C ARG A 385 10.20 15.90 -5.93
N HIS A 386 10.24 15.02 -6.93
CA HIS A 386 11.24 15.03 -8.00
C HIS A 386 10.57 14.75 -9.36
N ALA A 387 11.37 14.62 -10.43
CA ALA A 387 10.89 14.43 -11.80
C ALA A 387 10.21 13.06 -12.09
N GLY A 388 9.63 12.40 -11.08
CA GLY A 388 9.02 11.09 -11.21
C GLY A 388 10.02 10.06 -11.74
N ARG A 389 9.63 9.34 -12.80
CA ARG A 389 10.48 8.37 -13.53
C ARG A 389 11.64 9.00 -14.31
N TYR A 390 11.58 10.31 -14.59
CA TYR A 390 12.56 11.01 -15.44
C TYR A 390 13.79 11.45 -14.62
N THR A 391 14.41 10.50 -13.91
CA THR A 391 15.63 10.72 -13.13
C THR A 391 16.78 9.85 -13.65
N ALA A 392 18.03 10.32 -13.51
CA ALA A 392 19.22 9.58 -13.96
C ALA A 392 19.30 8.17 -13.37
N VAL A 393 18.87 8.03 -12.13
CA VAL A 393 18.63 6.76 -11.43
C VAL A 393 17.18 6.77 -10.97
N ASN A 394 16.35 5.93 -11.56
CA ASN A 394 14.92 5.84 -11.26
C ASN A 394 14.66 4.70 -10.25
N LEU A 395 14.01 5.07 -9.15
CA LEU A 395 13.68 4.18 -8.03
C LEU A 395 12.19 3.82 -7.94
N THR A 396 11.35 4.24 -8.90
CA THR A 396 9.91 3.98 -8.86
C THR A 396 9.55 2.52 -9.14
N ASN A 397 10.47 1.75 -9.74
CA ASN A 397 10.26 0.34 -10.03
C ASN A 397 10.36 -0.49 -8.74
N ALA A 398 9.40 -1.40 -8.55
CA ALA A 398 9.29 -2.23 -7.34
C ALA A 398 10.51 -3.15 -7.20
N ASP A 399 10.89 -3.86 -8.26
CA ASP A 399 11.90 -4.92 -8.20
C ASP A 399 13.27 -4.51 -8.73
N THR A 400 13.40 -3.33 -9.35
CA THR A 400 14.64 -2.90 -10.01
C THR A 400 15.00 -1.45 -9.72
N VAL A 401 16.28 -1.12 -9.83
CA VAL A 401 16.81 0.24 -9.96
C VAL A 401 17.14 0.48 -11.43
N GLU A 402 16.59 1.53 -12.03
CA GLU A 402 16.75 1.81 -13.46
C GLU A 402 17.73 2.96 -13.69
N PHE A 403 18.74 2.75 -14.53
CA PHE A 403 19.70 3.78 -14.94
C PHE A 403 19.34 4.32 -16.31
N ARG A 404 18.97 5.61 -16.38
CA ARG A 404 18.37 6.23 -17.57
C ARG A 404 19.27 7.22 -18.30
N MET A 405 20.43 7.53 -17.73
CA MET A 405 21.24 8.65 -18.22
C MET A 405 21.90 8.40 -19.57
N PHE A 406 22.11 7.14 -19.97
CA PHE A 406 22.90 6.83 -21.15
C PHE A 406 22.13 7.08 -22.44
N ARG A 407 22.82 7.62 -23.43
CA ARG A 407 22.30 7.74 -24.80
C ARG A 407 22.36 6.38 -25.49
N GLY A 408 21.40 6.11 -26.36
CA GLY A 408 21.37 4.91 -27.19
C GLY A 408 22.63 4.72 -28.04
N THR A 409 22.90 3.47 -28.43
CA THR A 409 24.11 3.09 -29.17
C THR A 409 23.89 1.84 -30.02
N LEU A 410 24.55 1.78 -31.18
CA LEU A 410 24.69 0.56 -31.99
C LEU A 410 26.15 0.08 -32.06
N LYS A 411 26.99 0.52 -31.11
CA LYS A 411 28.38 0.08 -30.97
C LYS A 411 28.49 -0.89 -29.80
N TYR A 412 28.95 -2.10 -30.07
CA TYR A 412 29.15 -3.17 -29.08
C TYR A 412 29.98 -2.69 -27.87
N ASN A 413 31.18 -2.16 -28.12
CA ASN A 413 32.06 -1.64 -27.06
C ASN A 413 31.33 -0.64 -26.15
N THR A 414 30.53 0.25 -26.71
CA THR A 414 29.80 1.26 -25.93
C THR A 414 28.67 0.65 -25.10
N LEU A 415 27.95 -0.34 -25.63
CA LEU A 415 26.89 -1.03 -24.90
C LEU A 415 27.47 -1.80 -23.71
N ILE A 416 28.49 -2.63 -23.95
CA ILE A 416 29.10 -3.44 -22.90
C ILE A 416 29.86 -2.57 -21.89
N ALA A 417 30.55 -1.52 -22.33
CA ALA A 417 31.19 -0.56 -21.42
C ALA A 417 30.19 0.09 -20.46
N THR A 418 28.94 0.35 -20.90
CA THR A 418 27.89 0.87 -20.00
C THR A 418 27.53 -0.16 -18.93
N LEU A 419 27.38 -1.44 -19.29
CA LEU A 419 27.07 -2.50 -18.32
C LEU A 419 28.23 -2.72 -17.33
N GLU A 420 29.47 -2.76 -17.83
CA GLU A 420 30.68 -2.88 -17.01
C GLU A 420 30.86 -1.69 -16.06
N LEU A 421 30.57 -0.46 -16.52
CA LEU A 421 30.61 0.72 -15.65
C LEU A 421 29.61 0.60 -14.50
N LEU A 422 28.37 0.21 -14.81
CA LEU A 422 27.34 0.04 -13.78
C LEU A 422 27.72 -1.05 -12.80
N ASP A 423 28.26 -2.18 -13.28
CA ASP A 423 28.76 -3.27 -12.44
C ASP A 423 29.80 -2.76 -11.43
N CYS A 424 30.79 -1.98 -11.88
CA CYS A 424 31.79 -1.36 -11.01
C CYS A 424 31.20 -0.33 -10.03
N ILE A 425 30.23 0.49 -10.46
CA ILE A 425 29.55 1.46 -9.58
C ILE A 425 28.79 0.72 -8.47
N ILE A 426 28.12 -0.38 -8.81
CA ILE A 426 27.35 -1.18 -7.88
C ILE A 426 28.28 -1.90 -6.90
N ASP A 427 29.41 -2.45 -7.35
CA ASP A 427 30.43 -3.01 -6.46
C ASP A 427 30.96 -1.95 -5.48
N ALA A 428 31.28 -0.75 -5.98
CA ALA A 428 31.71 0.35 -5.13
C ALA A 428 30.62 0.70 -4.09
N ALA A 429 29.35 0.71 -4.48
CA ALA A 429 28.24 1.00 -3.59
C ALA A 429 27.94 -0.14 -2.58
N ILE A 430 28.27 -1.39 -2.88
CA ILE A 430 28.05 -2.52 -1.96
C ILE A 430 29.20 -2.65 -0.97
N TYR A 431 30.44 -2.56 -1.46
CA TYR A 431 31.63 -2.93 -0.69
C TYR A 431 32.34 -1.75 -0.01
N LEU A 432 32.10 -0.51 -0.43
CA LEU A 432 32.69 0.67 0.22
C LEU A 432 31.76 1.27 1.27
N THR A 433 32.36 1.84 2.31
CA THR A 433 31.63 2.66 3.28
C THR A 433 31.31 4.05 2.71
N ASP A 434 30.41 4.77 3.35
CA ASP A 434 30.08 6.16 2.97
C ASP A 434 31.33 7.06 3.01
N ASP A 435 32.25 6.83 3.96
CA ASP A 435 33.49 7.61 4.09
C ASP A 435 34.51 7.25 2.99
N ASP A 436 34.65 5.97 2.66
CA ASP A 436 35.50 5.52 1.54
C ASP A 436 35.01 6.13 0.22
N LEU A 437 33.69 6.11 -0.01
CA LEU A 437 33.06 6.65 -1.22
C LEU A 437 33.23 8.17 -1.32
N LYS A 438 33.15 8.88 -0.18
CA LYS A 438 33.41 10.33 -0.11
C LYS A 438 34.88 10.67 -0.38
N ALA A 439 35.81 9.86 0.11
CA ALA A 439 37.25 10.07 -0.10
C ALA A 439 37.72 9.69 -1.52
N MET A 440 36.97 8.83 -2.21
CA MET A 440 37.29 8.37 -3.55
C MET A 440 37.30 9.50 -4.59
N SER A 441 38.29 9.46 -5.49
CA SER A 441 38.34 10.28 -6.70
C SER A 441 37.92 9.48 -7.92
N TRP A 442 37.51 10.15 -9.01
CA TRP A 442 37.20 9.49 -10.27
C TRP A 442 38.38 8.66 -10.79
N SER A 443 39.59 9.21 -10.73
CA SER A 443 40.81 8.51 -11.15
C SER A 443 41.05 7.24 -10.34
N SER A 444 40.82 7.28 -9.03
CA SER A 444 40.94 6.10 -8.15
C SER A 444 39.90 5.04 -8.49
N PHE A 445 38.66 5.45 -8.78
CA PHE A 445 37.60 4.54 -9.23
C PHE A 445 37.97 3.85 -10.55
N VAL A 446 38.38 4.63 -11.56
CA VAL A 446 38.77 4.11 -12.87
C VAL A 446 39.99 3.18 -12.78
N LEU A 447 40.96 3.46 -11.90
CA LEU A 447 42.10 2.55 -11.65
C LEU A 447 41.68 1.20 -11.07
N GLY A 448 40.56 1.13 -10.36
CA GLY A 448 39.98 -0.11 -9.86
C GLY A 448 39.22 -0.92 -10.91
N CYS A 449 38.87 -0.30 -12.04
CA CYS A 449 38.17 -0.96 -13.14
C CYS A 449 39.17 -1.76 -14.00
N THR A 450 38.87 -3.03 -14.27
CA THR A 450 39.71 -3.92 -15.09
C THR A 450 39.00 -4.47 -16.32
N GLN A 451 37.73 -4.10 -16.49
CA GLN A 451 36.84 -4.61 -17.51
C GLN A 451 37.23 -4.06 -18.89
N PRO A 452 37.34 -4.92 -19.91
CA PRO A 452 38.02 -4.59 -21.17
C PRO A 452 37.30 -3.51 -21.97
N GLU A 453 35.98 -3.60 -22.13
CA GLU A 453 35.22 -2.69 -22.98
C GLU A 453 35.13 -1.29 -22.35
N LEU A 454 34.95 -1.21 -21.04
CA LEU A 454 34.99 0.00 -20.24
C LEU A 454 36.34 0.70 -20.34
N MET A 455 37.43 -0.04 -20.14
CA MET A 455 38.77 0.52 -20.21
C MET A 455 39.12 0.99 -21.63
N GLN A 456 38.65 0.29 -22.66
CA GLN A 456 38.77 0.72 -24.04
C GLN A 456 37.93 1.98 -24.32
N TYR A 457 36.70 2.04 -23.82
CA TYR A 457 35.81 3.19 -24.01
C TYR A 457 36.36 4.44 -23.33
N LEU A 458 36.80 4.33 -22.08
CA LEU A 458 37.37 5.45 -21.31
C LEU A 458 38.65 5.99 -21.97
N LYS A 459 39.53 5.13 -22.50
CA LYS A 459 40.71 5.57 -23.26
C LYS A 459 40.32 6.37 -24.49
N ASN A 460 39.34 5.90 -25.25
CA ASN A 460 38.89 6.58 -26.47
C ASN A 460 38.18 7.90 -26.18
N ALA A 461 37.48 8.00 -25.04
CA ALA A 461 36.79 9.23 -24.61
C ALA A 461 37.76 10.32 -24.10
N VAL A 462 38.98 9.98 -23.67
CA VAL A 462 40.01 10.95 -23.26
C VAL A 462 40.63 11.69 -24.47
N TYR A 463 40.51 11.13 -25.68
CA TYR A 463 41.03 11.72 -26.92
C TYR A 463 39.94 12.36 -27.80
N MET A 464 38.71 12.48 -27.30
CA MET A 464 37.61 13.27 -27.90
C MET A 464 37.34 14.49 -27.04
#